data_AF-A0AAD8E5R0-F1
#
_entry.id   AF-A0AAD8E5R0-F1
#
_cell.length_a   1.000
_cell.length_b   1.000
_cell.length_c   1.000
_cell.angle_alpha   90.00
_cell.angle_beta   90.00
_cell.angle_gamma   90.00
#
_symmetry.space_group_name_H-M   'P 1'
#
loop_
_entity.id
_entity.type
_entity.pdbx_description
1 polymer ?
#
loop_
_entity_poly.entity_id
_entity_poly.type
_entity_poly.pdbx_seq_one_letter_code
_entity_poly.pdbx_strand_id
1 'polypeptide(L)'
;MERGKEAWKERERGDGLHHLLGLNNELYCSHLQLKLRILEMEVQASLSDLRDVGQTMALSTHAENAVQLMRWIYDLVVLDPNEDTSKKASTKLLDGVLGLLDTLLVFQEGPAEEWTEMAKLAFGILLSCAANSNLELCAMATAKLHALIQTRNMKDPEEGGYLLYFINCIVQKTIESDNQEHYSFLIPVVKALLEKLNTVLGLASYVPDLPQTQAGPAFFDDFQLYCQQIQWRSFMEKKYRKPVNAFKETILTNSLWIMVHFLKCYEKVP
;
A
#
# COMPACT_ATOMS: atom_id res chain seq x y z
N MET A 1 3.74 27.09 25.84
CA MET A 1 3.57 25.70 25.37
C MET A 1 2.09 25.29 25.43
N GLU A 2 1.16 26.21 25.11
CA GLU A 2 -0.30 25.99 25.25
C GLU A 2 -1.07 26.16 23.94
N ARG A 3 -0.50 26.82 22.92
CA ARG A 3 -1.18 27.05 21.63
C ARG A 3 -1.26 25.83 20.70
N GLY A 4 -0.51 24.78 20.97
CA GLY A 4 -0.55 23.54 20.17
C GLY A 4 -1.73 22.64 20.52
N LYS A 5 -2.23 22.66 21.76
CA LYS A 5 -3.33 21.78 22.19
C LYS A 5 -4.71 22.29 21.77
N GLU A 6 -4.87 23.60 21.60
CA GLU A 6 -6.15 24.18 21.18
C GLU A 6 -6.46 23.95 19.70
N ALA A 7 -5.43 23.88 18.84
CA ALA A 7 -5.59 23.61 17.41
C ALA A 7 -6.16 22.21 17.12
N TRP A 8 -5.90 21.23 17.99
CA TRP A 8 -6.44 19.87 17.88
C TRP A 8 -7.82 19.75 18.50
N LYS A 9 -8.10 20.51 19.57
CA LYS A 9 -9.42 20.52 20.23
C LYS A 9 -10.54 21.06 19.33
N GLU A 10 -10.23 21.97 18.40
CA GLU A 10 -11.18 22.44 17.38
C GLU A 10 -11.33 21.48 16.19
N ARG A 11 -10.30 20.69 15.83
CA ARG A 11 -10.39 19.64 14.81
C ARG A 11 -11.13 18.38 15.33
N GLU A 12 -10.93 18.02 16.60
CA GLU A 12 -11.60 16.92 17.30
C GLU A 12 -13.08 17.21 17.60
N ARG A 13 -13.50 18.49 17.62
CA ARG A 13 -14.91 18.87 17.72
C ARG A 13 -15.72 18.56 16.46
N GLY A 14 -15.04 18.31 15.34
CA GLY A 14 -15.64 17.74 14.13
C GLY A 14 -15.94 16.24 14.25
N ASP A 15 -15.20 15.53 15.10
CA ASP A 15 -15.28 14.07 15.20
C ASP A 15 -16.34 13.60 16.21
N GLY A 16 -16.60 14.41 17.25
CA GLY A 16 -17.77 14.21 18.13
C GLY A 16 -19.13 14.39 17.43
N LEU A 17 -19.17 15.13 16.32
CA LEU A 17 -20.39 15.27 15.49
C LEU A 17 -20.63 14.02 14.62
N HIS A 18 -19.59 13.25 14.27
CA HIS A 18 -19.73 12.03 13.48
C HIS A 18 -20.50 10.92 14.22
N HIS A 19 -20.25 10.76 15.53
CA HIS A 19 -20.93 9.72 16.31
C HIS A 19 -22.42 10.03 16.53
N LEU A 20 -22.80 11.31 16.56
CA LEU A 20 -24.17 11.76 16.73
C LEU A 20 -24.96 11.87 15.41
N LEU A 21 -24.28 12.08 14.28
CA LEU A 21 -24.90 12.05 12.94
C LEU A 21 -25.17 10.63 12.45
N GLY A 22 -24.31 9.66 12.80
CA GLY A 22 -24.49 8.25 12.44
C GLY A 22 -25.70 7.58 13.12
N LEU A 23 -26.19 8.14 14.21
CA LEU A 23 -27.33 7.58 14.95
C LEU A 23 -28.69 8.16 14.52
N ASN A 24 -28.73 9.21 13.67
CA ASN A 24 -30.01 9.90 13.42
C ASN A 24 -30.42 10.19 11.96
N ASN A 25 -29.58 10.31 10.92
CA ASN A 25 -30.10 10.68 9.58
C ASN A 25 -29.22 10.25 8.40
N GLU A 26 -29.86 9.97 7.27
CA GLU A 26 -29.30 9.58 5.97
C GLU A 26 -27.99 10.30 5.64
N LEU A 27 -26.88 9.56 5.54
CA LEU A 27 -25.62 10.10 5.06
C LEU A 27 -25.79 10.58 3.61
N TYR A 28 -25.37 11.81 3.32
CA TYR A 28 -25.43 12.39 1.97
C TYR A 28 -24.66 11.56 0.92
N CYS A 29 -23.70 10.74 1.35
CA CYS A 29 -22.99 9.77 0.52
C CYS A 29 -22.51 8.56 1.34
N SER A 30 -21.90 7.57 0.68
CA SER A 30 -21.41 6.37 1.35
C SER A 30 -20.32 6.72 2.39
N HIS A 31 -20.36 6.03 3.54
CA HIS A 31 -19.36 6.16 4.62
C HIS A 31 -17.91 6.01 4.12
N LEU A 32 -17.66 5.10 3.17
CA LEU A 32 -16.33 4.94 2.56
C LEU A 32 -15.90 6.16 1.77
N GLN A 33 -16.84 6.80 1.07
CA GLN A 33 -16.59 8.00 0.29
C GLN A 33 -16.27 9.20 1.19
N LEU A 34 -16.91 9.28 2.36
CA LEU A 34 -16.58 10.28 3.38
C LEU A 34 -15.18 10.04 3.95
N LYS A 35 -14.87 8.80 4.37
CA LYS A 35 -13.52 8.42 4.84
C LYS A 35 -12.45 8.76 3.81
N LEU A 36 -12.66 8.40 2.55
CA LEU A 36 -11.74 8.70 1.45
C LEU A 36 -11.49 10.20 1.32
N ARG A 37 -12.55 11.02 1.31
CA ARG A 37 -12.42 12.48 1.19
C ARG A 37 -11.69 13.11 2.38
N ILE A 38 -11.94 12.63 3.60
CA ILE A 38 -11.24 13.11 4.80
C ILE A 38 -9.75 12.78 4.69
N LEU A 39 -9.39 11.54 4.36
CA LEU A 39 -7.99 11.14 4.21
C LEU A 39 -7.29 11.91 3.09
N GLU A 40 -7.97 12.17 1.96
CA GLU A 40 -7.42 13.04 0.91
C GLU A 40 -7.10 14.44 1.44
N MET A 41 -7.98 15.03 2.25
CA MET A 41 -7.75 16.35 2.84
C MET A 41 -6.60 16.33 3.86
N GLU A 42 -6.53 15.31 4.69
CA GLU A 42 -5.48 15.13 5.70
C GLU A 42 -4.09 14.93 5.08
N VAL A 43 -4.00 14.18 3.98
CA VAL A 43 -2.76 14.01 3.21
C VAL A 43 -2.29 15.34 2.64
N GLN A 44 -3.19 16.11 2.03
CA GLN A 44 -2.83 17.42 1.48
C GLN A 44 -2.42 18.42 2.58
N ALA A 45 -3.08 18.38 3.74
CA ALA A 45 -2.69 19.19 4.89
C ALA A 45 -1.30 18.79 5.42
N SER A 46 -1.05 17.49 5.56
CA SER A 46 0.23 16.97 6.03
C SER A 46 1.39 17.31 5.09
N LEU A 47 1.16 17.25 3.77
CA LEU A 47 2.14 17.70 2.77
C LEU A 47 2.42 19.20 2.85
N SER A 48 1.40 20.02 3.08
CA SER A 48 1.59 21.46 3.30
C SER A 48 2.41 21.72 4.55
N ASP A 49 2.08 21.05 5.65
CA ASP A 49 2.80 21.18 6.92
C ASP A 49 4.28 20.78 6.76
N LEU A 50 4.56 19.67 6.07
CA LEU A 50 5.94 19.20 5.82
C LEU A 50 6.74 20.18 4.96
N ARG A 51 6.10 20.90 4.02
CA ARG A 51 6.77 21.92 3.19
C ARG A 51 7.14 23.17 3.98
N ASP A 52 6.31 23.54 4.97
CA ASP A 52 6.51 24.77 5.76
C ASP A 52 7.56 24.57 6.88
N VAL A 53 7.84 23.33 7.27
CA VAL A 53 8.78 22.95 8.33
C VAL A 53 10.21 22.85 7.77
N GLY A 54 10.77 23.98 7.37
CA GLY A 54 12.20 24.09 7.05
C GLY A 54 13.08 23.83 8.29
N GLN A 55 13.59 22.61 8.44
CA GLN A 55 14.75 22.22 9.27
C GLN A 55 14.77 22.68 10.75
N THR A 56 13.91 22.15 11.63
CA THR A 56 14.22 21.94 13.07
C THR A 56 13.10 21.16 13.77
N MET A 57 13.44 20.35 14.80
CA MET A 57 12.66 19.67 15.88
C MET A 57 11.19 19.23 15.68
N ALA A 58 10.37 19.93 14.90
CA ALA A 58 9.02 19.55 14.51
C ALA A 58 9.00 18.44 13.44
N LEU A 59 10.09 18.23 12.69
CA LEU A 59 10.15 17.20 11.63
C LEU A 59 9.84 15.79 12.17
N SER A 60 10.29 15.45 13.39
CA SER A 60 9.97 14.16 14.01
C SER A 60 8.48 14.01 14.31
N THR A 61 7.82 15.06 14.81
CA THR A 61 6.37 15.04 15.04
C THR A 61 5.58 14.97 13.74
N HIS A 62 5.99 15.69 12.69
CA HIS A 62 5.32 15.60 11.39
C HIS A 62 5.55 14.24 10.71
N ALA A 63 6.72 13.63 10.90
CA ALA A 63 7.01 12.26 10.48
C ALA A 63 6.11 11.24 11.18
N GLU A 64 5.98 11.31 12.51
CA GLU A 64 5.08 10.45 13.30
C GLU A 64 3.62 10.57 12.84
N ASN A 65 3.16 11.80 12.60
CA ASN A 65 1.81 12.06 12.07
C ASN A 65 1.62 11.46 10.67
N ALA A 66 2.61 11.55 9.79
CA ALA A 66 2.56 10.97 8.46
C ALA A 66 2.51 9.44 8.50
N VAL A 67 3.27 8.80 9.40
CA VAL A 67 3.19 7.34 9.62
C VAL A 67 1.78 6.95 10.09
N GLN A 68 1.20 7.73 11.01
CA GLN A 68 -0.14 7.45 11.49
C GLN A 68 -1.21 7.60 10.40
N LEU A 69 -1.11 8.65 9.60
CA LEU A 69 -1.97 8.85 8.44
C LEU A 69 -1.83 7.71 7.43
N MET A 70 -0.62 7.23 7.15
CA MET A 70 -0.39 6.06 6.31
C MET A 70 -1.09 4.80 6.84
N ARG A 71 -1.18 4.62 8.16
CA ARG A 71 -1.91 3.50 8.76
C ARG A 71 -3.41 3.62 8.54
N TRP A 72 -4.00 4.81 8.66
CA TRP A 72 -5.43 5.01 8.36
C TRP A 72 -5.75 4.79 6.88
N ILE A 73 -4.86 5.24 6.00
CA ILE A 73 -4.99 4.98 4.56
C ILE A 73 -4.89 3.49 4.28
N TYR A 74 -3.94 2.79 4.90
CA TYR A 74 -3.81 1.34 4.78
C TYR A 74 -5.06 0.62 5.28
N ASP A 75 -5.66 1.07 6.38
CA ASP A 75 -6.91 0.52 6.91
C ASP A 75 -8.04 0.64 5.87
N LEU A 76 -8.27 1.83 5.31
CA LEU A 76 -9.31 2.05 4.30
C LEU A 76 -9.04 1.27 3.00
N VAL A 77 -7.81 1.34 2.48
CA VAL A 77 -7.47 0.85 1.13
C VAL A 77 -7.24 -0.66 1.11
N VAL A 78 -6.66 -1.22 2.16
CA VAL A 78 -6.18 -2.62 2.19
C VAL A 78 -7.02 -3.51 3.10
N LEU A 79 -7.43 -3.01 4.27
CA LEU A 79 -8.05 -3.84 5.31
C LEU A 79 -9.57 -3.78 5.36
N ASP A 80 -10.16 -2.66 4.93
CA ASP A 80 -11.59 -2.46 4.96
C ASP A 80 -12.28 -3.64 4.24
N PRO A 81 -13.26 -4.31 4.86
CA PRO A 81 -13.82 -5.55 4.32
C PRO A 81 -14.78 -5.33 3.15
N ASN A 82 -15.11 -4.07 2.80
CA ASN A 82 -16.11 -3.79 1.76
C ASN A 82 -15.64 -4.28 0.38
N GLU A 83 -16.53 -4.83 -0.44
CA GLU A 83 -16.14 -5.32 -1.76
C GLU A 83 -15.95 -4.20 -2.79
N ASP A 84 -16.56 -3.03 -2.56
CA ASP A 84 -16.49 -1.89 -3.47
C ASP A 84 -15.15 -1.14 -3.33
N THR A 85 -14.15 -1.57 -4.10
CA THR A 85 -12.80 -0.97 -4.13
C THR A 85 -12.76 0.41 -4.79
N SER A 86 -13.79 0.79 -5.56
CA SER A 86 -13.85 2.08 -6.26
C SER A 86 -13.99 3.26 -5.30
N LYS A 87 -14.50 3.02 -4.09
CA LYS A 87 -14.73 4.04 -3.05
C LYS A 87 -13.65 4.06 -1.97
N LYS A 88 -12.63 3.22 -2.08
CA LYS A 88 -11.56 3.09 -1.08
C LYS A 88 -10.30 3.85 -1.44
N ALA A 89 -10.06 4.06 -2.72
CA ALA A 89 -8.87 4.73 -3.23
C ALA A 89 -9.24 5.68 -4.38
N SER A 90 -8.46 6.75 -4.53
CA SER A 90 -8.55 7.70 -5.63
C SER A 90 -7.15 8.08 -6.10
N THR A 91 -7.03 8.57 -7.33
CA THR A 91 -5.75 9.03 -7.90
C THR A 91 -5.17 10.15 -7.07
N LYS A 92 -6.02 11.06 -6.56
CA LYS A 92 -5.64 12.13 -5.65
C LYS A 92 -5.10 11.62 -4.31
N LEU A 93 -5.71 10.59 -3.72
CA LEU A 93 -5.20 9.98 -2.50
C LEU A 93 -3.84 9.33 -2.74
N LEU A 94 -3.72 8.55 -3.82
CA LEU A 94 -2.48 7.86 -4.16
C LEU A 94 -1.35 8.85 -4.46
N ASP A 95 -1.60 9.89 -5.25
CA ASP A 95 -0.63 10.95 -5.54
C ASP A 95 -0.12 11.61 -4.25
N GLY A 96 -1.04 11.93 -3.33
CA GLY A 96 -0.66 12.46 -2.02
C GLY A 96 0.17 11.50 -1.17
N VAL A 97 -0.17 10.20 -1.17
CA VAL A 97 0.64 9.15 -0.53
C VAL A 97 2.05 9.11 -1.12
N LEU A 98 2.18 9.15 -2.44
CA LEU A 98 3.48 9.18 -3.11
C LEU A 98 4.27 10.44 -2.74
N GLY A 99 3.61 11.60 -2.68
CA GLY A 99 4.21 12.84 -2.21
C GLY A 99 4.75 12.74 -0.78
N LEU A 100 4.03 12.09 0.13
CA LEU A 100 4.49 11.90 1.52
C LEU A 100 5.75 11.03 1.57
N LEU A 101 5.73 9.92 0.83
CA LEU A 101 6.86 8.98 0.75
C LEU A 101 8.12 9.64 0.18
N ASP A 102 7.94 10.48 -0.85
CA ASP A 102 9.03 11.20 -1.51
C ASP A 102 9.54 12.36 -0.64
N THR A 103 8.67 13.09 0.06
CA THR A 103 9.05 14.19 0.96
C THR A 103 9.85 13.69 2.17
N LEU A 104 9.46 12.53 2.71
CA LEU A 104 10.11 11.91 3.87
C LEU A 104 11.26 10.97 3.48
N LEU A 105 11.55 10.82 2.18
CA LEU A 105 12.63 10.00 1.65
C LEU A 105 12.58 8.54 2.11
N VAL A 106 11.38 7.99 2.31
CA VAL A 106 11.10 6.67 2.93
C VAL A 106 11.85 5.51 2.26
N PHE A 107 12.07 5.60 0.95
CA PHE A 107 12.72 4.56 0.15
C PHE A 107 14.20 4.84 -0.18
N GLN A 108 14.77 5.96 0.29
CA GLN A 108 16.20 6.24 0.10
C GLN A 108 17.05 5.43 1.10
N GLU A 109 18.32 5.19 0.74
CA GLU A 109 19.26 4.49 1.62
C GLU A 109 19.62 5.37 2.84
N GLY A 110 18.99 5.08 3.98
CA GLY A 110 19.24 5.70 5.28
C GLY A 110 19.35 4.65 6.39
N PRO A 111 19.41 5.02 7.69
CA PRO A 111 19.36 4.05 8.78
C PRO A 111 18.08 3.20 8.64
N ALA A 112 18.27 1.93 8.26
CA ALA A 112 17.24 1.09 7.65
C ALA A 112 15.98 0.87 8.52
N GLU A 113 16.07 1.07 9.83
CA GLU A 113 14.98 0.76 10.75
C GLU A 113 13.90 1.84 10.83
N GLU A 114 14.22 3.12 10.62
CA GLU A 114 13.30 4.24 10.91
C GLU A 114 12.03 4.20 10.06
N TRP A 115 12.16 3.86 8.77
CA TRP A 115 11.07 3.91 7.80
C TRP A 115 10.53 2.53 7.39
N THR A 116 10.97 1.45 8.06
CA THR A 116 10.60 0.08 7.70
C THR A 116 9.08 -0.13 7.71
N GLU A 117 8.39 0.40 8.72
CA GLU A 117 6.92 0.27 8.78
C GLU A 117 6.23 1.03 7.66
N MET A 118 6.63 2.30 7.43
CA MET A 118 6.03 3.15 6.40
C MET A 118 6.22 2.57 5.01
N ALA A 119 7.38 1.97 4.73
CA ALA A 119 7.66 1.25 3.49
C ALA A 119 6.72 0.03 3.31
N LYS A 120 6.50 -0.76 4.37
CA LYS A 120 5.57 -1.91 4.34
C LYS A 120 4.13 -1.48 4.08
N LEU A 121 3.66 -0.42 4.74
CA LEU A 121 2.33 0.17 4.52
C LEU A 121 2.19 0.66 3.07
N ALA A 122 3.19 1.39 2.58
CA ALA A 122 3.22 1.89 1.21
C ALA A 122 3.14 0.76 0.17
N PHE A 123 3.87 -0.34 0.35
CA PHE A 123 3.76 -1.48 -0.54
C PHE A 123 2.37 -2.09 -0.54
N GLY A 124 1.72 -2.27 0.62
CA GLY A 124 0.35 -2.78 0.64
C GLY A 124 -0.66 -1.84 -0.01
N ILE A 125 -0.54 -0.52 0.20
CA ILE A 125 -1.38 0.47 -0.49
C ILE A 125 -1.18 0.41 -2.00
N LEU A 126 0.08 0.41 -2.47
CA LEU A 126 0.42 0.32 -3.88
C LEU A 126 -0.10 -0.97 -4.52
N LEU A 127 0.06 -2.10 -3.86
CA LEU A 127 -0.44 -3.39 -4.35
C LEU A 127 -1.97 -3.42 -4.44
N SER A 128 -2.68 -2.84 -3.46
CA SER A 128 -4.13 -2.72 -3.50
C SER A 128 -4.61 -1.76 -4.60
N CYS A 129 -3.91 -0.65 -4.83
CA CYS A 129 -4.20 0.25 -5.95
C CYS A 129 -3.90 -0.42 -7.30
N ALA A 130 -2.83 -1.22 -7.39
CA ALA A 130 -2.51 -2.00 -8.58
C ALA A 130 -3.57 -3.07 -8.89
N ALA A 131 -4.29 -3.56 -7.87
CA ALA A 131 -5.40 -4.51 -8.01
C ALA A 131 -6.75 -3.84 -8.29
N ASN A 132 -6.83 -2.51 -8.26
CA ASN A 132 -8.09 -1.77 -8.39
C ASN A 132 -8.64 -1.88 -9.82
N SER A 133 -9.97 -1.82 -9.97
CA SER A 133 -10.64 -1.81 -11.27
C SER A 133 -10.44 -0.50 -12.04
N ASN A 134 -10.10 0.59 -11.33
CA ASN A 134 -9.71 1.83 -11.98
C ASN A 134 -8.29 1.71 -12.57
N LEU A 135 -8.21 1.69 -13.90
CA LEU A 135 -6.97 1.53 -14.65
C LEU A 135 -5.97 2.69 -14.45
N GLU A 136 -6.45 3.90 -14.17
CA GLU A 136 -5.58 5.05 -13.88
C GLU A 136 -4.83 4.83 -12.56
N LEU A 137 -5.55 4.37 -11.53
CA LEU A 137 -4.96 3.96 -10.25
C LEU A 137 -3.98 2.81 -10.42
N CYS A 138 -4.35 1.81 -11.24
CA CYS A 138 -3.47 0.70 -11.55
C CYS A 138 -2.17 1.19 -12.18
N ALA A 139 -2.24 2.01 -13.23
CA ALA A 139 -1.09 2.52 -13.96
C ALA A 139 -0.15 3.34 -13.05
N MET A 140 -0.69 4.21 -12.20
CA MET A 140 0.10 4.97 -11.22
C MET A 140 0.83 4.05 -10.25
N ALA A 141 0.11 3.06 -9.69
CA ALA A 141 0.66 2.16 -8.70
C ALA A 141 1.72 1.22 -9.28
N THR A 142 1.46 0.63 -10.45
CA THR A 142 2.40 -0.26 -11.13
C THR A 142 3.64 0.48 -11.61
N ALA A 143 3.51 1.73 -12.09
CA ALA A 143 4.65 2.57 -12.43
C ALA A 143 5.55 2.86 -11.21
N LYS A 144 4.97 3.24 -10.06
CA LYS A 144 5.75 3.45 -8.84
C LYS A 144 6.36 2.16 -8.32
N LEU A 145 5.61 1.05 -8.30
CA LEU A 145 6.12 -0.27 -7.90
C LEU A 145 7.32 -0.67 -8.76
N HIS A 146 7.19 -0.58 -10.09
CA HIS A 146 8.29 -0.88 -11.00
C HIS A 146 9.52 -0.02 -10.70
N ALA A 147 9.36 1.30 -10.54
CA ALA A 147 10.46 2.19 -10.19
C ALA A 147 11.14 1.79 -8.87
N LEU A 148 10.37 1.49 -7.82
CA LEU A 148 10.89 1.09 -6.52
C LEU A 148 11.66 -0.24 -6.58
N ILE A 149 11.15 -1.23 -7.32
CA ILE A 149 11.82 -2.54 -7.49
C ILE A 149 13.16 -2.38 -8.21
N GLN A 150 13.22 -1.48 -9.20
CA GLN A 150 14.45 -1.19 -9.95
C GLN A 150 15.50 -0.54 -9.04
N THR A 151 15.12 0.48 -8.27
CA THR A 151 16.08 1.28 -7.48
C THR A 151 16.44 0.64 -6.14
N ARG A 152 15.53 -0.07 -5.48
CA ARG A 152 15.75 -0.60 -4.12
C ARG A 152 16.58 -1.89 -4.15
N ASN A 153 17.40 -2.08 -3.13
CA ASN A 153 18.14 -3.33 -2.94
C ASN A 153 17.32 -4.31 -2.11
N MET A 154 16.54 -5.17 -2.77
CA MET A 154 15.66 -6.16 -2.17
C MET A 154 16.45 -7.35 -1.60
N LYS A 155 17.14 -7.14 -0.46
CA LYS A 155 17.94 -8.18 0.21
C LYS A 155 17.10 -9.13 1.05
N ASP A 156 15.93 -8.68 1.51
CA ASP A 156 15.04 -9.48 2.34
C ASP A 156 14.18 -10.42 1.46
N PRO A 157 14.35 -11.75 1.57
CA PRO A 157 13.54 -12.70 0.82
C PRO A 157 12.06 -12.67 1.23
N GLU A 158 11.72 -12.22 2.44
CA GLU A 158 10.33 -12.15 2.90
C GLU A 158 9.58 -11.00 2.21
N GLU A 159 10.14 -9.79 2.21
CA GLU A 159 9.60 -8.62 1.49
C GLU A 159 9.47 -8.90 -0.01
N GLY A 160 10.51 -9.48 -0.63
CA GLY A 160 10.50 -9.85 -2.04
C GLY A 160 9.46 -10.92 -2.39
N GLY A 161 9.38 -11.97 -1.57
CA GLY A 161 8.38 -13.03 -1.71
C GLY A 161 6.95 -12.51 -1.56
N TYR A 162 6.72 -11.55 -0.65
CA TYR A 162 5.45 -10.87 -0.46
C TYR A 162 4.98 -10.12 -1.71
N LEU A 163 5.85 -9.26 -2.26
CA LEU A 163 5.55 -8.50 -3.47
C LEU A 163 5.25 -9.44 -4.66
N LEU A 164 6.10 -10.44 -4.86
CA LEU A 164 5.96 -11.41 -5.94
C LEU A 164 4.64 -12.20 -5.84
N TYR A 165 4.32 -12.71 -4.65
CA TYR A 165 3.09 -13.46 -4.44
C TYR A 165 1.84 -12.60 -4.64
N PHE A 166 1.82 -11.38 -4.10
CA PHE A 166 0.65 -10.51 -4.22
C PHE A 166 0.43 -10.07 -5.67
N ILE A 167 1.48 -9.63 -6.38
CA ILE A 167 1.38 -9.31 -7.81
C ILE A 167 0.91 -10.53 -8.60
N ASN A 168 1.41 -11.74 -8.30
CA ASN A 168 0.92 -12.95 -8.93
C ASN A 168 -0.59 -13.17 -8.69
N CYS A 169 -1.10 -12.93 -7.48
CA CYS A 169 -2.54 -13.00 -7.23
C CYS A 169 -3.34 -12.00 -8.09
N ILE A 170 -2.83 -10.78 -8.30
CA ILE A 170 -3.48 -9.81 -9.19
C ILE A 170 -3.45 -10.33 -10.63
N VAL A 171 -2.29 -10.80 -11.10
CA VAL A 171 -2.12 -11.35 -12.45
C VAL A 171 -3.09 -12.50 -12.73
N GLN A 172 -3.21 -13.47 -11.82
CA GLN A 172 -4.16 -14.58 -11.99
C GLN A 172 -5.60 -14.06 -12.14
N LYS A 173 -6.02 -13.12 -11.29
CA LYS A 173 -7.36 -12.52 -11.38
C LYS A 173 -7.58 -11.75 -12.69
N THR A 174 -6.58 -11.02 -13.17
CA THR A 174 -6.68 -10.29 -14.44
C THR A 174 -6.78 -11.21 -15.64
N ILE A 175 -6.07 -12.34 -15.62
CA ILE A 175 -6.14 -13.37 -16.67
C ILE A 175 -7.50 -14.07 -16.63
N GLU A 176 -8.00 -14.42 -15.45
CA GLU A 176 -9.33 -15.02 -15.27
C GLU A 176 -10.47 -14.11 -15.75
N SER A 177 -10.28 -12.79 -15.63
CA SER A 177 -11.24 -11.77 -16.07
C SER A 177 -11.03 -11.32 -17.53
N ASP A 178 -10.07 -11.91 -18.24
CA ASP A 178 -9.62 -11.55 -19.60
C ASP A 178 -9.34 -10.04 -19.79
N ASN A 179 -8.80 -9.39 -18.74
CA ASN A 179 -8.49 -7.96 -18.77
C ASN A 179 -7.03 -7.73 -19.22
N GLN A 180 -6.82 -7.76 -20.55
CA GLN A 180 -5.50 -7.60 -21.17
C GLN A 180 -4.86 -6.24 -20.90
N GLU A 181 -5.67 -5.18 -20.78
CA GLU A 181 -5.17 -3.83 -20.49
C GLU A 181 -4.57 -3.78 -19.07
N HIS A 182 -5.29 -4.29 -18.07
CA HIS A 182 -4.79 -4.39 -16.71
C HIS A 182 -3.55 -5.28 -16.61
N TYR A 183 -3.54 -6.42 -17.31
CA TYR A 183 -2.39 -7.30 -17.40
C TYR A 183 -1.14 -6.57 -17.95
N SER A 184 -1.31 -5.74 -18.98
CA SER A 184 -0.21 -4.97 -19.59
C SER A 184 0.48 -4.00 -18.63
N PHE A 185 -0.23 -3.48 -17.61
CA PHE A 185 0.36 -2.66 -16.56
C PHE A 185 1.14 -3.46 -15.52
N LEU A 186 0.74 -4.71 -15.26
CA LEU A 186 1.34 -5.56 -14.23
C LEU A 186 2.63 -6.22 -14.72
N ILE A 187 2.69 -6.56 -16.00
CA ILE A 187 3.75 -7.41 -16.53
C ILE A 187 5.17 -6.80 -16.46
N PRO A 188 5.40 -5.48 -16.59
CA PRO A 188 6.71 -4.88 -16.32
C PRO A 188 7.13 -5.05 -14.86
N VAL A 189 6.19 -4.96 -13.91
CA VAL A 189 6.43 -5.16 -12.47
C VAL A 189 6.82 -6.61 -12.20
N VAL A 190 6.09 -7.57 -12.77
CA VAL A 190 6.42 -9.00 -12.68
C VAL A 190 7.82 -9.27 -13.20
N LYS A 191 8.14 -8.78 -14.40
CA LYS A 191 9.45 -8.95 -15.00
C LYS A 191 10.56 -8.43 -14.09
N ALA A 192 10.41 -7.20 -13.58
CA ALA A 192 11.38 -6.60 -12.68
C ALA A 192 11.56 -7.40 -11.38
N LEU A 193 10.46 -7.91 -10.79
CA LEU A 193 10.53 -8.75 -9.60
C LEU A 193 11.26 -10.07 -9.86
N LEU A 194 10.96 -10.74 -10.97
CA LEU A 194 11.62 -12.00 -11.34
C LEU A 194 13.13 -11.82 -11.54
N GLU A 195 13.53 -10.74 -12.22
CA GLU A 195 14.95 -10.42 -12.43
C GLU A 195 15.65 -10.12 -11.10
N LYS A 196 15.03 -9.31 -10.24
CA LYS A 196 15.60 -8.90 -8.95
C LYS A 196 15.70 -10.07 -7.96
N LEU A 197 14.68 -10.92 -7.93
CA LEU A 197 14.53 -11.98 -6.94
C LEU A 197 15.08 -13.33 -7.40
N ASN A 198 15.58 -13.44 -8.64
CA ASN A 198 16.10 -14.70 -9.18
C ASN A 198 17.17 -15.32 -8.25
N THR A 199 18.14 -14.52 -7.81
CA THR A 199 19.22 -14.96 -6.91
C THR A 199 18.75 -15.08 -5.47
N VAL A 200 17.96 -14.11 -4.99
CA VAL A 200 17.50 -14.02 -3.59
C VAL A 200 16.57 -15.18 -3.22
N LEU A 201 15.66 -15.54 -4.11
CA LEU A 201 14.68 -16.61 -3.90
C LEU A 201 15.10 -17.95 -4.52
N GLY A 202 16.23 -17.97 -5.23
CA GLY A 202 16.76 -19.12 -5.95
C GLY A 202 15.80 -19.63 -7.03
N LEU A 203 15.15 -18.74 -7.78
CA LEU A 203 14.06 -19.09 -8.70
C LEU A 203 14.46 -20.17 -9.71
N ALA A 204 15.69 -20.10 -10.24
CA ALA A 204 16.23 -21.09 -11.16
C ALA A 204 16.16 -22.55 -10.65
N SER A 205 16.22 -22.77 -9.34
CA SER A 205 16.16 -24.11 -8.73
C SER A 205 14.72 -24.63 -8.55
N TYR A 206 13.74 -23.75 -8.47
CA TYR A 206 12.34 -24.11 -8.16
C TYR A 206 11.42 -24.05 -9.39
N VAL A 207 11.71 -23.15 -10.33
CA VAL A 207 10.93 -22.90 -11.55
C VAL A 207 11.88 -22.87 -12.77
N PRO A 208 12.46 -24.01 -13.16
CA PRO A 208 13.43 -24.07 -14.26
C PRO A 208 12.83 -23.72 -15.63
N ASP A 209 11.52 -23.90 -15.79
CA ASP A 209 10.79 -23.63 -17.04
C ASP A 209 10.28 -22.18 -17.13
N LEU A 210 10.71 -21.30 -16.21
CA LEU A 210 10.33 -19.89 -16.23
C LEU A 210 10.78 -19.22 -17.54
N PRO A 211 9.89 -18.49 -18.24
CA PRO A 211 10.26 -17.76 -19.45
C PRO A 211 11.42 -16.78 -19.22
N GLN A 212 12.30 -16.68 -20.20
CA GLN A 212 13.46 -15.79 -20.11
C GLN A 212 12.99 -14.33 -20.11
N THR A 213 13.28 -13.59 -19.04
CA THR A 213 12.91 -12.17 -18.93
C THR A 213 13.60 -11.29 -19.99
N GLN A 214 14.70 -11.78 -20.58
CA GLN A 214 15.43 -11.13 -21.67
C GLN A 214 14.83 -11.37 -23.07
N ALA A 215 13.76 -12.16 -23.20
CA ALA A 215 13.10 -12.46 -24.48
C ALA A 215 12.34 -11.27 -25.10
N GLY A 216 12.53 -10.06 -24.57
CA GLY A 216 11.87 -8.85 -25.07
C GLY A 216 10.33 -8.93 -24.94
N PRO A 217 9.58 -8.49 -25.96
CA PRO A 217 8.11 -8.53 -25.92
C PRO A 217 7.50 -9.93 -25.81
N ALA A 218 8.20 -10.98 -26.27
CA ALA A 218 7.70 -12.36 -26.22
C ALA A 218 7.47 -12.86 -24.79
N PHE A 219 8.20 -12.29 -23.82
CA PHE A 219 8.02 -12.61 -22.40
C PHE A 219 6.57 -12.40 -21.92
N PHE A 220 5.85 -11.43 -22.49
CA PHE A 220 4.47 -11.13 -22.10
C PHE A 220 3.56 -12.32 -22.34
N ASP A 221 3.52 -12.83 -23.58
CA ASP A 221 2.67 -13.94 -23.96
C ASP A 221 3.13 -15.26 -23.30
N ASP A 222 4.44 -15.49 -23.28
CA ASP A 222 5.03 -16.69 -22.69
C ASP A 222 4.74 -16.79 -21.19
N PHE A 223 4.85 -15.67 -20.46
CA PHE A 223 4.56 -15.65 -19.03
C PHE A 223 3.06 -15.82 -18.74
N GLN A 224 2.19 -15.25 -19.57
CA GLN A 224 0.74 -15.42 -19.42
C GLN A 224 0.32 -16.90 -19.52
N LEU A 225 0.94 -17.66 -20.43
CA LEU A 225 0.73 -19.11 -20.55
C LEU A 225 1.38 -19.87 -19.39
N TYR A 226 2.62 -19.52 -19.05
CA TYR A 226 3.40 -20.20 -18.01
C TYR A 226 2.77 -20.07 -16.63
N CYS A 227 2.29 -18.88 -16.25
CA CYS A 227 1.76 -18.63 -14.91
C CYS A 227 0.44 -19.38 -14.61
N GLN A 228 -0.20 -19.97 -15.63
CA GLN A 228 -1.37 -20.82 -15.46
C GLN A 228 -0.99 -22.29 -15.20
N GLN A 229 0.26 -22.67 -15.42
CA GLN A 229 0.73 -24.05 -15.23
C GLN A 229 0.77 -24.43 -13.75
N ILE A 230 0.59 -25.73 -13.49
CA ILE A 230 0.55 -26.27 -12.14
C ILE A 230 1.88 -26.10 -11.38
N GLN A 231 3.00 -26.08 -12.09
CA GLN A 231 4.33 -25.86 -11.52
C GLN A 231 4.40 -24.48 -10.85
N TRP A 232 4.05 -23.41 -11.58
CA TRP A 232 4.05 -22.05 -11.08
C TRP A 232 3.04 -21.84 -9.94
N ARG A 233 1.81 -22.31 -10.12
CA ARG A 233 0.76 -22.22 -9.09
C ARG A 233 1.16 -22.93 -7.80
N SER A 234 1.70 -24.15 -7.91
CA SER A 234 2.19 -24.91 -6.75
C SER A 234 3.37 -24.24 -6.06
N PHE A 235 4.30 -23.65 -6.82
CA PHE A 235 5.42 -22.90 -6.27
C PHE A 235 4.94 -21.71 -5.44
N MET A 236 4.02 -20.90 -5.99
CA MET A 236 3.44 -19.75 -5.31
C MET A 236 2.69 -20.15 -4.03
N GLU A 237 1.84 -21.18 -4.11
CA GLU A 237 1.05 -21.63 -2.96
C GLU A 237 1.89 -22.26 -1.86
N LYS A 238 2.83 -23.15 -2.20
CA LYS A 238 3.60 -23.89 -1.19
C LYS A 238 4.65 -23.01 -0.52
N LYS A 239 5.29 -22.10 -1.26
CA LYS A 239 6.42 -21.34 -0.74
C LYS A 239 6.01 -20.03 -0.07
N TYR A 240 5.00 -19.33 -0.59
CA TYR A 240 4.71 -17.97 -0.16
C TYR A 240 3.36 -17.79 0.54
N ARG A 241 2.38 -18.70 0.40
CA ARG A 241 1.05 -18.52 1.05
C ARG A 241 1.14 -18.31 2.57
N LYS A 242 1.92 -19.12 3.29
CA LYS A 242 2.05 -19.02 4.76
C LYS A 242 2.93 -17.83 5.20
N PRO A 243 4.15 -17.62 4.66
CA PRO A 243 4.98 -16.47 5.03
C PRO A 243 4.32 -15.12 4.73
N VAL A 244 3.60 -15.02 3.61
CA VAL A 244 2.88 -13.79 3.24
C VAL A 244 1.77 -13.47 4.21
N ASN A 245 1.03 -14.47 4.68
CA ASN A 245 -0.02 -14.25 5.68
C ASN A 245 0.58 -13.79 7.01
N ALA A 246 1.72 -14.36 7.43
CA ALA A 246 2.44 -13.90 8.62
C ALA A 246 2.99 -12.47 8.47
N PHE A 247 3.47 -12.09 7.29
CA PHE A 247 3.91 -10.73 6.99
C PHE A 247 2.75 -9.73 7.05
N LYS A 248 1.59 -10.09 6.48
CA LYS A 248 0.35 -9.29 6.60
C LYS A 248 -0.10 -9.17 8.05
N GLU A 249 -0.09 -10.26 8.81
CA GLU A 249 -0.44 -10.28 10.24
C GLU A 249 0.51 -9.41 11.08
N THR A 250 1.79 -9.35 10.72
CA THR A 250 2.76 -8.45 11.38
C THR A 250 2.42 -6.98 11.14
N ILE A 251 2.03 -6.62 9.92
CA ILE A 251 1.55 -5.26 9.58
C ILE A 251 0.23 -4.96 10.32
N LEU A 252 -0.67 -5.95 10.38
CA LEU A 252 -1.97 -5.86 11.08
C LEU A 252 -1.84 -5.71 12.59
N THR A 253 -0.90 -6.40 13.23
CA THR A 253 -0.73 -6.36 14.69
C THR A 253 -0.27 -4.97 15.14
N ASN A 254 0.54 -4.30 14.32
CA ASN A 254 0.93 -2.91 14.54
C ASN A 254 -0.22 -1.91 14.29
N SER A 255 -1.14 -2.20 13.36
CA SER A 255 -2.30 -1.34 13.06
C SER A 255 -3.46 -1.52 14.04
N LEU A 256 -3.75 -2.75 14.51
CA LEU A 256 -4.88 -3.05 15.41
C LEU A 256 -4.72 -2.45 16.81
N TRP A 257 -3.48 -2.31 17.30
CA TRP A 257 -3.22 -1.70 18.62
C TRP A 257 -3.73 -0.25 18.68
N ILE A 258 -3.77 0.44 17.54
CA ILE A 258 -4.09 1.86 17.45
C ILE A 258 -5.60 2.10 17.41
N MET A 259 -6.39 1.21 16.80
CA MET A 259 -7.86 1.32 16.84
C MET A 259 -8.37 1.11 18.27
N VAL A 260 -7.76 0.17 19.01
CA VAL A 260 -8.00 -0.02 20.45
C VAL A 260 -7.46 1.14 21.29
N HIS A 261 -6.30 1.71 20.94
CA HIS A 261 -5.76 2.88 21.65
C HIS A 261 -6.61 4.13 21.43
N PHE A 262 -7.09 4.37 20.20
CA PHE A 262 -7.96 5.49 19.85
C PHE A 262 -9.32 5.38 20.57
N LEU A 263 -9.93 4.19 20.60
CA LEU A 263 -11.12 3.91 21.42
C LEU A 263 -10.87 4.15 22.92
N LYS A 264 -9.73 3.69 23.45
CA LYS A 264 -9.34 3.93 24.85
C LYS A 264 -9.00 5.40 25.17
N CYS A 265 -8.54 6.17 24.19
CA CYS A 265 -8.33 7.61 24.32
C CYS A 265 -9.67 8.36 24.28
N TYR A 266 -10.62 7.90 23.47
CA TYR A 266 -11.99 8.42 23.42
C TYR A 266 -12.76 8.18 24.72
N GLU A 267 -12.59 7.01 25.35
CA GLU A 267 -13.16 6.69 26.67
C GLU A 267 -12.52 7.47 27.84
N LYS A 268 -11.40 8.15 27.61
CA LYS A 268 -10.65 8.91 28.63
C LYS A 268 -10.82 10.43 28.53
N VAL A 269 -11.75 10.91 27.71
CA VAL A 269 -12.19 12.31 27.75
C VAL A 269 -13.35 12.44 28.76
N PRO A 270 -13.13 12.96 29.98
CA PRO A 270 -14.21 13.33 30.88
C PRO A 270 -14.99 14.57 30.38
#